data_AF-A0A662VPX5-F1
#
_entry.id   AF-A0A662VPX5-F1
#
_cell.length_a   1.000
_cell.length_b   1.000
_cell.length_c   1.000
_cell.angle_alpha   90.00
_cell.angle_beta   90.00
_cell.angle_gamma   90.00
#
_symmetry.space_group_name_H-M   'P 1'
#
loop_
_entity.id
_entity.type
_entity.pdbx_description
1 polymer ?
#
loop_
_entity_poly.entity_id
_entity_poly.type
_entity_poly.pdbx_seq_one_letter_code
_entity_poly.pdbx_strand_id
1 'polypeptide(L)'
;MDFEKWNSFRRCYFGREGSMNFELNVVKEYLSKFYRSDFACIREYLANAIAAQFKANVNDPIKVEIYPDRIVIEDKGVGISKKTFKEVFMWLGRSENRNVSGVQGMFGLGAKSFMMLTGEKGKMIMKTRSRETDEAY
;
A
#
# COMPACT_ATOMS: atom_id res chain seq x y z
N MET A 1 4.73 -21.80 9.63
CA MET A 1 5.14 -20.54 9.02
C MET A 1 5.57 -19.65 10.18
N ASP A 2 6.87 -19.54 10.43
CA ASP A 2 7.41 -18.92 11.64
C ASP A 2 7.28 -17.39 11.62
N PHE A 3 6.81 -16.84 12.74
CA PHE A 3 6.39 -15.45 12.91
C PHE A 3 7.48 -14.52 13.46
N GLU A 4 8.73 -14.98 13.71
CA GLU A 4 9.66 -14.29 14.63
C GLU A 4 10.96 -13.69 14.05
N LYS A 5 11.01 -13.25 12.79
CA LYS A 5 12.16 -12.45 12.32
C LYS A 5 11.71 -11.27 11.48
N TRP A 6 11.45 -10.11 12.11
CA TRP A 6 10.96 -8.90 11.44
C TRP A 6 11.96 -7.74 11.52
N ASN A 7 12.57 -7.40 10.37
CA ASN A 7 13.35 -6.17 10.15
C ASN A 7 12.70 -5.26 9.08
N SER A 8 11.44 -5.50 8.70
CA SER A 8 10.74 -4.76 7.63
C SER A 8 9.70 -3.79 8.19
N PHE A 9 9.66 -2.55 7.70
CA PHE A 9 8.76 -1.50 8.21
C PHE A 9 7.39 -1.50 7.54
N ARG A 10 7.26 -1.97 6.30
CA ARG A 10 5.96 -2.26 5.69
C ARG A 10 6.09 -3.36 4.64
N ARG A 11 5.12 -4.29 4.62
CA ARG A 11 4.99 -5.36 3.63
C ARG A 11 3.54 -5.53 3.22
N CYS A 12 3.24 -5.50 1.93
CA CYS A 12 1.89 -5.70 1.38
C CYS A 12 1.81 -6.98 0.55
N TYR A 13 0.78 -7.79 0.76
CA TYR A 13 0.46 -8.99 -0.02
C TYR A 13 -0.90 -8.82 -0.71
N PHE A 14 -1.04 -9.36 -1.92
CA PHE A 14 -2.32 -9.38 -2.66
C PHE A 14 -2.63 -10.83 -3.06
N GLY A 15 -3.79 -11.39 -2.73
CA GLY A 15 -4.13 -12.81 -3.02
C GLY A 15 -5.64 -13.09 -2.97
N ARG A 16 -6.14 -14.28 -3.35
CA ARG A 16 -7.59 -14.59 -3.49
C ARG A 16 -8.18 -15.28 -2.25
N GLU A 17 -9.27 -14.77 -1.64
CA GLU A 17 -10.34 -15.47 -0.88
C GLU A 17 -11.29 -14.50 -0.10
N GLY A 18 -12.63 -14.73 -0.20
CA GLY A 18 -13.72 -14.08 0.58
C GLY A 18 -14.54 -13.00 -0.19
N SER A 19 -15.86 -12.89 0.06
CA SER A 19 -16.80 -12.05 -0.74
C SER A 19 -17.46 -10.87 0.01
N MET A 20 -17.45 -9.67 -0.61
CA MET A 20 -18.35 -8.51 -0.35
C MET A 20 -18.53 -7.77 -1.70
N ASN A 21 -19.75 -7.62 -2.25
CA ASN A 21 -19.90 -7.41 -3.71
C ASN A 21 -20.65 -6.16 -4.21
N PHE A 22 -21.29 -5.32 -3.39
CA PHE A 22 -22.07 -4.19 -3.96
C PHE A 22 -21.34 -2.83 -3.94
N GLU A 23 -20.75 -2.43 -2.81
CA GLU A 23 -20.08 -1.11 -2.70
C GLU A 23 -18.69 -1.05 -3.36
N LEU A 24 -17.98 -2.19 -3.41
CA LEU A 24 -16.62 -2.25 -3.97
C LEU A 24 -16.58 -2.06 -5.49
N ASN A 25 -17.66 -2.40 -6.20
CA ASN A 25 -17.68 -2.31 -7.67
C ASN A 25 -17.73 -0.86 -8.15
N VAL A 26 -18.45 0.03 -7.47
CA VAL A 26 -18.45 1.47 -7.77
C VAL A 26 -17.06 2.08 -7.58
N VAL A 27 -16.39 1.71 -6.49
CA VAL A 27 -15.01 2.17 -6.22
C VAL A 27 -14.04 1.65 -7.27
N LYS A 28 -14.15 0.38 -7.68
CA LYS A 28 -13.33 -0.21 -8.75
C LYS A 28 -13.58 0.45 -10.10
N GLU A 29 -14.83 0.73 -10.46
CA GLU A 29 -15.17 1.45 -11.69
C GLU A 29 -14.57 2.86 -11.69
N TYR A 30 -14.62 3.56 -10.55
CA TYR A 30 -13.98 4.86 -10.42
C TYR A 30 -12.44 4.77 -10.56
N LEU A 31 -11.81 3.80 -9.90
CA LEU A 31 -10.36 3.59 -9.94
C LEU A 31 -9.85 3.13 -11.31
N SER A 32 -10.64 2.36 -12.07
CA SER A 32 -10.26 1.87 -13.40
C SER A 32 -10.01 2.99 -14.41
N LYS A 33 -10.63 4.16 -14.21
CA LYS A 33 -10.40 5.37 -15.01
C LYS A 33 -8.96 5.90 -14.87
N PHE A 34 -8.33 5.66 -13.72
CA PHE A 34 -6.97 6.10 -13.40
C PHE A 34 -5.92 4.99 -13.58
N TYR A 35 -6.29 3.74 -13.27
CA TYR A 35 -5.38 2.61 -13.25
C TYR A 35 -5.76 1.59 -14.33
N ARG A 36 -5.23 1.81 -15.54
CA ARG A 36 -5.54 0.99 -16.73
C ARG A 36 -4.75 -0.32 -16.82
N SER A 37 -3.80 -0.55 -15.91
CA SER A 37 -2.98 -1.78 -15.89
C SER A 37 -2.49 -2.11 -14.49
N ASP A 38 -2.16 -3.39 -14.28
CA ASP A 38 -1.54 -3.86 -13.05
C ASP A 38 -0.20 -3.15 -12.78
N PHE A 39 0.57 -2.87 -13.83
CA PHE A 39 1.80 -2.08 -13.73
C PHE A 39 1.56 -0.66 -13.20
N ALA A 40 0.46 -0.01 -13.58
CA ALA A 40 0.12 1.30 -13.04
C ALA A 40 -0.13 1.21 -11.52
N CYS A 41 -0.79 0.14 -11.06
CA CYS A 41 -1.04 -0.07 -9.64
C CYS A 41 0.24 -0.37 -8.86
N ILE A 42 1.12 -1.22 -9.41
CA ILE A 42 2.45 -1.51 -8.83
C ILE A 42 3.26 -0.21 -8.71
N ARG A 43 3.25 0.64 -9.74
CA ARG A 43 3.94 1.93 -9.73
C ARG A 43 3.48 2.82 -8.58
N GLU A 44 2.18 2.88 -8.28
CA GLU A 44 1.68 3.67 -7.14
C GLU A 44 2.19 3.15 -5.79
N TYR A 45 2.26 1.83 -5.62
CA TYR A 45 2.82 1.23 -4.41
C TYR A 45 4.33 1.48 -4.29
N LEU A 46 5.06 1.44 -5.40
CA LEU A 46 6.48 1.81 -5.41
C LEU A 46 6.67 3.29 -5.06
N ALA A 47 5.86 4.19 -5.61
CA ALA A 47 5.91 5.61 -5.26
C ALA A 47 5.64 5.85 -3.75
N ASN A 48 4.68 5.13 -3.17
CA ASN A 48 4.41 5.19 -1.73
C ASN A 48 5.57 4.66 -0.88
N ALA A 49 6.20 3.56 -1.30
CA ALA A 49 7.38 2.99 -0.64
C ALA A 49 8.57 3.96 -0.71
N ILE A 50 8.86 4.53 -1.89
CA ILE A 50 9.91 5.54 -2.09
C ILE A 50 9.67 6.74 -1.18
N ALA A 51 8.44 7.28 -1.16
CA ALA A 51 8.10 8.42 -0.32
C ALA A 51 8.29 8.12 1.18
N ALA A 52 7.93 6.92 1.62
CA ALA A 52 8.11 6.52 3.01
C ALA A 52 9.57 6.31 3.40
N GLN A 53 10.40 5.78 2.51
CA GLN A 53 11.84 5.68 2.73
C GLN A 53 12.50 7.06 2.75
N PHE A 54 12.09 7.95 1.85
CA PHE A 54 12.53 9.35 1.83
C PHE A 54 12.23 10.05 3.16
N LYS A 55 11.00 9.93 3.68
CA LYS A 55 10.62 10.48 5.01
C LYS A 55 11.44 9.90 6.16
N ALA A 56 11.82 8.62 6.07
CA ALA A 56 12.62 7.95 7.08
C ALA A 56 14.14 8.15 6.91
N ASN A 57 14.57 8.88 5.86
CA ASN A 57 15.97 9.01 5.46
C ASN A 57 16.67 7.64 5.27
N VAL A 58 15.97 6.71 4.59
CA VAL A 58 16.43 5.35 4.33
C VAL A 58 16.71 5.18 2.83
N ASN A 59 17.86 4.59 2.50
CA ASN A 59 18.28 4.34 1.11
C ASN A 59 18.37 2.84 0.77
N ASP A 60 17.84 1.97 1.63
CA ASP A 60 17.77 0.53 1.36
C ASP A 60 16.94 0.22 0.10
N PRO A 61 17.23 -0.89 -0.62
CA PRO A 61 16.40 -1.31 -1.74
C PRO A 61 14.97 -1.62 -1.32
N ILE A 62 14.01 -1.14 -2.10
CA ILE A 62 12.61 -1.59 -2.03
C ILE A 62 12.53 -2.95 -2.71
N LYS A 63 12.07 -3.96 -1.98
CA LYS A 63 11.99 -5.33 -2.50
C LYS A 63 10.64 -5.55 -3.16
N VAL A 64 10.65 -6.08 -4.38
CA VAL A 64 9.45 -6.44 -5.14
C VAL A 64 9.57 -7.89 -5.58
N GLU A 65 8.60 -8.71 -5.21
CA GLU A 65 8.52 -10.10 -5.66
C GLU A 65 7.16 -10.32 -6.31
N ILE A 66 7.18 -10.87 -7.52
CA ILE A 66 5.98 -11.17 -8.30
C ILE A 66 5.91 -12.69 -8.44
N TYR A 67 4.81 -13.26 -7.95
CA TYR A 67 4.47 -14.66 -8.05
C TYR A 67 3.20 -14.81 -8.90
N PRO A 68 2.91 -16.00 -9.46
CA PRO A 68 1.68 -16.22 -10.21
C PRO A 68 0.39 -15.91 -9.43
N ASP A 69 0.42 -16.06 -8.11
CA ASP A 69 -0.73 -15.92 -7.21
C ASP A 69 -0.73 -14.63 -6.37
N ARG A 70 0.41 -13.92 -6.28
CA ARG A 70 0.56 -12.75 -5.41
C ARG A 70 1.68 -11.82 -5.83
N ILE A 71 1.56 -10.56 -5.41
CA ILE A 71 2.64 -9.57 -5.47
C ILE A 71 3.01 -9.18 -4.04
N VAL A 72 4.31 -9.08 -3.75
CA VAL A 72 4.84 -8.63 -2.46
C VAL A 72 5.71 -7.41 -2.67
N ILE A 73 5.40 -6.32 -1.97
CA ILE A 73 6.19 -5.08 -1.96
C ILE A 73 6.58 -4.79 -0.52
N GLU A 74 7.88 -4.57 -0.29
CA GLU A 74 8.47 -4.33 1.03
C GLU A 74 9.37 -3.10 1.01
N ASP A 75 9.19 -2.25 2.02
CA ASP A 75 10.03 -1.06 2.27
C ASP A 75 10.45 -0.94 3.73
N LYS A 76 11.56 -0.23 3.95
CA LYS A 76 12.07 0.08 5.28
C LYS A 76 11.74 1.52 5.72
N GLY A 77 10.69 2.11 5.16
CA GLY A 77 10.32 3.49 5.39
C GLY A 77 9.74 3.78 6.77
N VAL A 78 9.00 4.88 6.87
CA VAL A 78 8.41 5.37 8.13
C VAL A 78 7.31 4.47 8.70
N GLY A 79 6.74 3.58 7.88
CA GLY A 79 5.59 2.76 8.26
C GLY A 79 4.30 3.56 8.38
N ILE A 80 3.27 2.99 9.00
CA ILE A 80 1.94 3.58 9.20
C ILE A 80 1.47 3.31 10.63
N SER A 81 1.18 4.36 11.39
CA SER A 81 0.55 4.27 12.72
C SER A 81 -0.93 3.86 12.64
N LYS A 82 -1.52 3.38 13.73
CA LYS A 82 -2.97 3.07 13.76
C LYS A 82 -3.83 4.29 13.46
N LYS A 83 -3.38 5.48 13.92
CA LYS A 83 -4.04 6.75 13.65
C LYS A 83 -4.01 7.07 12.15
N THR A 84 -2.84 7.07 11.53
CA THR A 84 -2.66 7.31 10.09
C THR A 84 -3.46 6.29 9.27
N PHE A 85 -3.51 5.03 9.71
CA PHE A 85 -4.31 4.02 9.04
C PHE A 85 -5.80 4.38 9.02
N LYS A 86 -6.37 4.76 10.17
CA LYS A 86 -7.79 5.12 10.29
C LYS A 86 -8.14 6.45 9.62
N GLU A 87 -7.27 7.44 9.74
CA GLU A 87 -7.56 8.81 9.33
C GLU A 87 -7.18 9.10 7.87
N VAL A 88 -6.19 8.38 7.33
CA VAL A 88 -5.66 8.59 5.98
C VAL A 88 -5.87 7.35 5.13
N PHE A 89 -5.34 6.19 5.55
CA PHE A 89 -5.37 5.01 4.69
C PHE A 89 -6.80 4.54 4.39
N MET A 90 -7.73 4.58 5.34
CA MET A 90 -9.11 4.12 5.10
C MET A 90 -9.96 5.03 4.21
N TRP A 91 -9.53 6.28 3.98
CA TRP A 91 -10.33 7.28 3.26
C TRP A 91 -9.84 7.48 1.83
N LEU A 92 -10.77 7.57 0.87
CA LEU A 92 -10.46 7.99 -0.50
C LEU A 92 -10.08 9.49 -0.51
N GLY A 93 -9.01 9.85 -1.22
CA GLY A 93 -8.65 11.26 -1.45
C GLY A 93 -7.81 11.92 -0.35
N ARG A 94 -7.40 11.17 0.69
CA ARG A 94 -6.51 11.65 1.76
C ARG A 94 -5.09 11.14 1.55
N SER A 95 -4.10 12.03 1.68
CA SER A 95 -2.68 11.70 1.53
C SER A 95 -1.82 12.53 2.48
N GLU A 96 -0.90 11.88 3.17
CA GLU A 96 0.17 12.53 3.93
C GLU A 96 1.30 13.07 3.05
N ASN A 97 1.31 12.75 1.75
CA ASN A 97 2.31 13.27 0.82
C ASN A 97 1.91 14.61 0.22
N ARG A 98 0.69 15.11 0.47
CA ARG A 98 0.18 16.36 -0.12
C ARG A 98 1.06 17.58 0.23
N ASN A 99 1.71 17.56 1.39
CA ASN A 99 2.52 18.67 1.89
C ASN A 99 4.03 18.37 1.90
N VAL A 100 4.47 17.26 1.29
CA VAL A 100 5.88 16.88 1.26
C VAL A 100 6.44 17.16 -0.12
N SER A 101 7.38 18.10 -0.21
CA SER A 101 8.04 18.45 -1.46
C SER A 101 8.93 17.30 -1.95
N GLY A 102 8.95 17.08 -3.26
CA GLY A 102 9.82 16.07 -3.90
C GLY A 102 9.30 14.63 -3.91
N VAL A 103 8.11 14.34 -3.38
CA VAL A 103 7.49 13.00 -3.42
C VAL A 103 6.21 12.96 -4.25
N GLN A 104 6.03 11.87 -5.00
CA GLN A 104 4.81 11.58 -5.76
C GLN A 104 3.70 10.98 -4.86
N GLY A 105 2.45 10.96 -5.33
CA GLY A 105 1.33 10.31 -4.62
C GLY A 105 0.47 11.23 -3.73
N MET A 106 0.16 12.45 -4.19
CA MET A 106 -0.57 13.46 -3.40
C MET A 106 -2.11 13.30 -3.40
N PHE A 107 -2.66 12.53 -4.34
CA PHE A 107 -4.11 12.43 -4.54
C PHE A 107 -4.81 11.51 -3.52
N GLY A 108 -4.10 10.62 -2.82
CA GLY A 108 -4.71 9.73 -1.84
C GLY A 108 -5.53 8.57 -2.45
N LEU A 109 -5.25 8.22 -3.70
CA LEU A 109 -5.90 7.12 -4.43
C LEU A 109 -4.95 5.94 -4.70
N GLY A 110 -3.63 6.19 -4.74
CA GLY A 110 -2.63 5.16 -5.08
C GLY A 110 -2.66 3.95 -4.17
N ALA A 111 -2.84 4.16 -2.87
CA ALA A 111 -2.98 3.10 -1.87
C ALA A 111 -4.28 2.27 -1.99
N LYS A 112 -5.19 2.64 -2.91
CA LYS A 112 -6.46 1.95 -3.19
C LYS A 112 -6.43 1.23 -4.53
N SER A 113 -5.40 1.47 -5.34
CA SER A 113 -5.15 0.74 -6.59
C SER A 113 -5.03 -0.77 -6.39
N PHE A 114 -4.81 -1.26 -5.16
CA PHE A 114 -4.83 -2.70 -4.89
C PHE A 114 -6.14 -3.37 -5.24
N MET A 115 -7.26 -2.66 -5.18
CA MET A 115 -8.56 -3.21 -5.56
C MET A 115 -8.59 -3.63 -7.03
N MET A 116 -7.74 -3.02 -7.86
CA MET A 116 -7.54 -3.44 -9.25
C MET A 116 -6.65 -4.68 -9.34
N LEU A 117 -5.58 -4.76 -8.53
CA LEU A 117 -4.64 -5.90 -8.50
C LEU A 117 -5.24 -7.20 -7.95
N THR A 118 -6.12 -7.09 -6.95
CA THR A 118 -6.66 -8.26 -6.24
C THR A 118 -7.84 -8.91 -6.96
N GLY A 119 -8.41 -8.23 -7.98
CA GLY A 119 -9.65 -8.65 -8.62
C GLY A 119 -10.85 -8.64 -7.64
N GLU A 120 -11.97 -9.26 -8.03
CA GLU A 120 -13.18 -9.36 -7.19
C GLU A 120 -12.99 -10.15 -5.90
N LYS A 121 -12.20 -11.23 -5.97
CA LYS A 121 -12.08 -12.20 -4.88
C LYS A 121 -10.80 -12.07 -4.09
N GLY A 122 -10.02 -11.01 -4.30
CA GLY A 122 -8.74 -10.86 -3.62
C GLY A 122 -8.72 -9.89 -2.47
N LYS A 123 -7.74 -10.09 -1.60
CA LYS A 123 -7.44 -9.35 -0.39
C LYS A 123 -6.07 -8.70 -0.49
N MET A 124 -5.94 -7.56 0.16
CA MET A 124 -4.66 -6.99 0.52
C MET A 124 -4.36 -7.30 1.99
N ILE A 125 -3.14 -7.75 2.29
CA ILE A 125 -2.63 -7.90 3.66
C ILE A 125 -1.48 -6.91 3.80
N MET A 126 -1.63 -5.90 4.64
CA MET A 126 -0.56 -4.97 4.98
C MET A 126 -0.07 -5.29 6.39
N LYS A 127 1.24 -5.45 6.51
CA LYS A 127 1.95 -5.47 7.79
C LYS A 127 2.83 -4.23 7.86
N THR A 128 2.84 -3.54 8.99
CA THR A 128 3.57 -2.29 9.13
C THR A 128 4.05 -2.08 10.55
N ARG A 129 5.22 -1.45 10.71
CA ARG A 129 5.73 -0.90 11.97
C ARG A 129 5.96 0.60 11.80
N SER A 130 5.26 1.41 12.58
CA SER A 130 5.42 2.87 12.60
C SER A 130 6.72 3.26 13.29
N ARG A 131 7.57 4.07 12.65
CA ARG A 131 8.76 4.64 13.31
C ARG A 131 8.42 5.75 14.32
N GLU A 132 7.29 6.42 14.12
CA GLU A 132 6.87 7.54 14.98
C GLU A 132 6.26 7.06 16.29
N THR A 133 5.54 5.94 16.25
CA THR A 133 4.76 5.43 17.40
C THR A 133 5.19 4.05 17.88
N ASP A 134 6.12 3.39 17.17
CA ASP A 134 6.57 1.99 17.37
C ASP A 134 5.44 0.93 17.33
N GLU A 135 4.22 1.32 16.94
CA GLU A 135 3.11 0.40 16.75
C GLU A 135 3.40 -0.56 15.59
N ALA A 136 3.11 -1.86 15.78
CA ALA A 136 3.22 -2.88 14.75
C ALA A 136 1.95 -3.73 14.65
N TYR A 137 1.48 -3.99 13.43
CA TYR A 137 0.29 -4.82 13.12
C TYR A 137 0.34 -5.35 11.68
#